data_AF-A0A0U1QR06-F1
#
_entry.id   AF-A0A0U1QR06-F1
#
_cell.length_a   1.000
_cell.length_b   1.000
_cell.length_c   1.000
_cell.angle_alpha   90.00
_cell.angle_beta   90.00
_cell.angle_gamma   90.00
#
_symmetry.space_group_name_H-M   'P 1'
#
loop_
_entity.id
_entity.type
_entity.pdbx_description
1 polymer ?
#
loop_
_entity_poly.entity_id
_entity_poly.type
_entity_poly.pdbx_seq_one_letter_code
_entity_poly.pdbx_strand_id
1 'polypeptide(L)'
;MTLIEVIAAIALLSIVILSFAYVFIQSQQVTTNNGDRLTALQLAQKELSQVLSAETPPVNSGSTVSSPTASPLHTDFTIKVPDEQNSIYKTYVYVLKKGSDDDQLLPIVVRTYYNDTKYVELYNYYTITSN
;
A
#
# COMPACT_ATOMS: atom_id res chain seq x y z
N MET A 1 -13.86 13.38 54.74
CA MET A 1 -14.22 12.27 53.85
C MET A 1 -15.72 12.08 53.89
N THR A 2 -16.41 12.88 53.08
CA THR A 2 -17.85 12.82 52.87
C THR A 2 -18.17 11.90 51.67
N LEU A 3 -19.39 11.36 51.61
CA LEU A 3 -19.82 10.51 50.49
C LEU A 3 -19.66 11.22 49.13
N ILE A 4 -19.92 12.52 49.10
CA ILE A 4 -19.78 13.35 47.89
C ILE A 4 -18.33 13.47 47.44
N GLU A 5 -17.36 13.57 48.36
CA GLU A 5 -15.93 13.55 48.05
C GLU A 5 -15.51 12.21 47.43
N VAL A 6 -16.04 11.09 47.93
CA VAL A 6 -15.74 9.76 47.38
C VAL A 6 -16.29 9.59 45.97
N ILE A 7 -17.53 10.02 45.72
CA ILE A 7 -18.15 9.96 44.39
C ILE A 7 -17.41 10.88 43.41
N ALA A 8 -17.06 12.09 43.83
CA ALA A 8 -16.28 13.02 43.01
C ALA A 8 -14.89 12.45 42.67
N ALA A 9 -14.22 11.80 43.63
CA ALA A 9 -12.93 11.15 43.40
C ALA A 9 -13.03 9.98 42.40
N ILE A 10 -14.06 9.14 42.51
CA ILE A 10 -14.29 8.02 41.57
C ILE A 10 -14.63 8.55 40.17
N ALA A 11 -15.45 9.61 40.08
CA ALA A 11 -15.81 10.21 38.80
C ALA A 11 -14.59 10.81 38.11
N LEU A 12 -13.76 11.57 38.83
CA LEU A 12 -12.51 12.13 38.32
C LEU A 12 -11.54 11.02 37.90
N LEU A 13 -11.39 9.97 38.72
CA LEU A 13 -10.54 8.83 38.39
C LEU A 13 -11.02 8.13 37.11
N SER A 14 -12.33 7.97 36.95
CA SER A 14 -12.93 7.31 35.78
C SER A 14 -12.67 8.09 34.50
N ILE A 15 -12.82 9.42 34.53
CA ILE A 15 -12.53 10.30 33.39
C ILE A 15 -11.07 10.16 32.97
N VAL A 16 -10.16 10.16 33.95
CA VAL A 16 -8.72 10.03 33.69
C VAL A 16 -8.40 8.68 33.04
N ILE A 17 -8.91 7.58 33.61
CA ILE A 17 -8.66 6.23 33.09
C ILE A 17 -9.20 6.09 31.66
N LEU A 18 -10.43 6.54 31.41
CA LEU A 18 -11.03 6.46 30.07
C LEU A 18 -10.26 7.29 29.04
N SER A 19 -9.74 8.45 29.45
CA SER A 19 -8.92 9.30 28.58
C SER A 19 -7.64 8.60 28.16
N PHE A 20 -6.91 7.98 29.10
CA PHE A 20 -5.69 7.24 28.79
C PHE A 20 -5.95 5.96 27.99
N ALA A 21 -7.04 5.24 28.30
CA ALA A 21 -7.45 4.06 27.55
C ALA A 21 -7.72 4.39 26.07
N TYR A 22 -8.39 5.52 25.81
CA TYR A 22 -8.66 5.97 24.45
C TYR A 22 -7.39 6.30 23.67
N VAL A 23 -6.45 7.03 24.28
CA VAL A 23 -5.14 7.34 23.65
C VAL A 23 -4.35 6.07 23.39
N PHE A 24 -4.38 5.10 24.30
CA PHE A 24 -3.69 3.82 24.14
C PHE A 24 -4.24 2.99 22.97
N ILE A 25 -5.57 2.90 22.85
CA ILE A 25 -6.21 2.18 21.73
C ILE A 25 -5.86 2.83 20.39
N GLN A 26 -5.92 4.17 20.31
CA GLN A 26 -5.52 4.89 19.11
C GLN A 26 -4.04 4.67 18.75
N SER A 27 -3.16 4.68 19.75
CA SER A 27 -1.72 4.45 19.55
C SER A 27 -1.44 3.09 18.90
N GLN A 28 -2.13 2.04 19.36
CA GLN A 28 -2.01 0.71 18.75
C GLN A 28 -2.51 0.69 17.32
N GLN A 29 -3.66 1.30 17.03
CA GLN A 29 -4.20 1.38 15.67
C GLN A 29 -3.25 2.11 14.71
N VAL A 30 -2.64 3.21 15.15
CA VAL A 30 -1.65 3.94 14.34
C VAL A 30 -0.41 3.08 14.11
N THR A 31 0.07 2.40 15.14
CA THR A 31 1.24 1.51 15.04
C THR A 31 1.00 0.38 14.05
N THR A 32 -0.14 -0.31 14.13
CA THR A 32 -0.52 -1.36 13.18
C THR A 32 -0.65 -0.82 11.76
N ASN A 33 -1.38 0.29 11.56
CA ASN A 33 -1.53 0.88 10.22
C ASN A 33 -0.18 1.30 9.61
N ASN A 34 0.74 1.81 10.42
CA ASN A 34 2.08 2.17 9.97
C ASN A 34 2.92 0.94 9.64
N GLY A 35 2.81 -0.12 10.44
CA GLY A 35 3.42 -1.42 10.17
C GLY A 35 2.95 -1.99 8.82
N ASP A 36 1.63 -2.08 8.62
CA ASP A 36 1.04 -2.58 7.37
C ASP A 36 1.46 -1.75 6.16
N ARG A 37 1.48 -0.42 6.32
CA ARG A 37 1.93 0.51 5.26
C ARG A 37 3.41 0.29 4.93
N LEU A 38 4.26 0.09 5.93
CA LEU A 38 5.69 -0.16 5.74
C LEU A 38 5.93 -1.51 5.03
N THR A 39 5.22 -2.56 5.44
CA THR A 39 5.30 -3.87 4.79
C THR A 39 4.81 -3.79 3.34
N ALA A 40 3.68 -3.13 3.09
CA ALA A 40 3.18 -2.91 1.74
C ALA A 40 4.20 -2.13 0.88
N LEU A 41 4.89 -1.14 1.46
CA LEU A 41 5.93 -0.38 0.77
C LEU A 41 7.13 -1.24 0.42
N GLN A 42 7.61 -2.06 1.34
CA GLN A 42 8.72 -2.99 1.10
C GLN A 42 8.37 -4.02 0.02
N LEU A 43 7.15 -4.54 0.03
CA LEU A 43 6.65 -5.43 -1.03
C LEU A 43 6.60 -4.70 -2.38
N ALA A 44 6.03 -3.49 -2.43
CA ALA A 44 6.01 -2.69 -3.65
C ALA A 44 7.42 -2.41 -4.18
N GLN A 45 8.38 -2.10 -3.31
CA GLN A 45 9.79 -1.87 -3.68
C GLN A 45 10.46 -3.15 -4.20
N LYS A 46 10.21 -4.29 -3.55
CA LYS A 46 10.73 -5.59 -3.98
C LYS A 46 10.21 -5.94 -5.38
N GLU A 47 8.92 -5.75 -5.63
CA GLU A 47 8.31 -6.02 -6.94
C GLU A 47 8.77 -5.02 -8.00
N LEU A 48 8.85 -3.74 -7.66
CA LEU A 48 9.41 -2.73 -8.56
C LEU A 48 10.85 -3.07 -8.96
N SER A 49 11.68 -3.46 -8.00
CA SER A 49 13.07 -3.87 -8.25
C SER A 49 13.15 -5.10 -9.17
N GLN A 50 12.29 -6.11 -8.94
CA GLN A 50 12.21 -7.29 -9.80
C GLN A 50 11.82 -6.93 -11.23
N VAL A 51 10.79 -6.08 -11.39
CA VAL A 51 10.34 -5.63 -12.71
C VAL A 51 11.44 -4.84 -13.43
N LEU A 52 12.16 -3.97 -12.72
CA LEU A 52 13.25 -3.18 -13.30
C LEU A 52 14.51 -4.01 -13.60
N SER A 53 14.72 -5.11 -12.89
CA SER A 53 15.85 -6.02 -13.12
C SER A 53 15.57 -7.05 -14.21
N ALA A 54 14.32 -7.17 -14.69
CA ALA A 54 13.97 -8.09 -15.75
C ALA A 54 14.60 -7.66 -17.07
N GLU A 55 15.12 -8.62 -17.85
CA GLU A 55 15.79 -8.38 -19.14
C GLU A 55 14.83 -7.94 -20.24
N THR A 56 13.54 -8.24 -20.07
CA THR A 56 12.49 -7.79 -20.96
C THR A 56 11.50 -6.92 -20.19
N PRO A 57 10.95 -5.87 -20.83
CA PRO A 57 9.87 -5.12 -20.21
C PRO A 57 8.72 -6.08 -19.90
N PRO A 58 7.95 -5.86 -18.83
CA PRO A 58 6.77 -6.68 -18.56
C PRO A 58 5.86 -6.68 -19.79
N VAL A 59 5.84 -7.78 -20.55
CA VAL A 59 5.02 -7.96 -21.75
C VAL A 59 3.66 -8.52 -21.35
N ASN A 60 2.63 -8.18 -22.14
CA ASN A 60 1.26 -8.70 -22.09
C ASN A 60 1.20 -10.25 -22.05
N SER A 61 1.50 -10.86 -20.91
CA SER A 61 1.29 -12.28 -20.66
C SER A 61 0.22 -12.42 -19.59
N GLY A 62 -1.03 -12.28 -20.06
CA GLY A 62 -2.19 -12.95 -19.50
C GLY A 62 -2.53 -12.69 -18.04
N SER A 63 -3.28 -11.61 -17.78
CA SER A 63 -4.46 -11.54 -16.88
C SER A 63 -4.68 -10.08 -16.51
N THR A 64 -5.48 -9.36 -17.29
CA THR A 64 -6.06 -8.11 -16.81
C THR A 64 -6.99 -8.43 -15.66
N VAL A 65 -6.48 -8.32 -14.44
CA VAL A 65 -7.27 -8.46 -13.22
C VAL A 65 -7.95 -7.14 -12.90
N SER A 66 -9.16 -7.22 -12.33
CA SER A 66 -9.80 -6.05 -11.75
C SER A 66 -8.99 -5.58 -10.54
N SER A 67 -8.40 -4.39 -10.65
CA SER A 67 -7.81 -3.70 -9.50
C SER A 67 -8.93 -3.25 -8.55
N PRO A 68 -8.70 -3.25 -7.21
CA PRO A 68 -9.67 -2.75 -6.24
C PRO A 68 -10.05 -1.27 -6.44
N THR A 69 -9.19 -0.49 -7.11
CA THR A 69 -9.46 0.91 -7.47
C THR A 69 -9.26 1.13 -8.97
N ALA A 70 -9.74 2.28 -9.47
CA ALA A 70 -9.57 2.65 -10.86
C ALA A 70 -8.08 2.68 -11.25
N SER A 71 -7.77 2.14 -12.42
CA SER A 71 -6.41 2.19 -12.97
C SER A 71 -5.96 3.64 -13.18
N PRO A 72 -4.67 3.94 -13.00
CA PRO A 72 -4.13 5.26 -13.30
C PRO A 72 -4.37 5.65 -14.77
N LEU A 73 -4.48 6.95 -15.04
CA LEU A 73 -4.75 7.49 -16.37
C LEU A 73 -3.69 7.02 -17.38
N HIS A 74 -4.09 6.72 -18.62
CA HIS A 74 -3.20 6.23 -19.67
C HIS A 74 -2.50 4.90 -19.37
N THR A 75 -3.13 3.97 -18.64
CA THR A 75 -2.59 2.61 -18.48
C THR A 75 -2.99 1.72 -19.64
N ASP A 76 -2.03 0.94 -20.17
CA ASP A 76 -2.32 -0.05 -21.22
C ASP A 76 -2.67 -1.43 -20.64
N PHE A 77 -2.15 -1.80 -19.46
CA PHE A 77 -2.50 -3.06 -18.80
C PHE A 77 -2.17 -3.07 -17.29
N THR A 78 -2.69 -4.09 -16.61
CA THR A 78 -2.51 -4.35 -15.16
C THR A 78 -2.14 -5.81 -14.95
N ILE A 79 -1.01 -6.06 -14.28
CA ILE A 79 -0.56 -7.39 -13.89
C ILE A 79 -0.82 -7.57 -12.39
N LYS A 80 -1.57 -8.60 -12.00
CA LYS A 80 -1.53 -9.07 -10.60
C LYS A 80 -0.27 -9.90 -10.46
N VAL A 81 0.61 -9.53 -9.54
CA VAL A 81 1.63 -10.47 -9.07
C VAL A 81 1.00 -11.17 -7.87
N PRO A 82 0.62 -12.46 -7.97
CA PRO A 82 0.22 -13.20 -6.80
C PRO A 82 1.44 -13.32 -5.90
N ASP A 83 1.39 -12.69 -4.73
CA ASP A 83 2.32 -13.05 -3.67
C ASP A 83 1.81 -14.39 -3.13
N GLU A 84 2.35 -15.52 -3.63
CA GLU A 84 1.88 -16.88 -3.33
C GLU A 84 1.89 -17.20 -1.81
N GLN A 85 2.49 -16.33 -0.99
CA GLN A 85 2.63 -16.51 0.45
C GLN A 85 1.64 -15.69 1.30
N ASN A 86 0.93 -14.68 0.76
CA ASN A 86 0.16 -13.78 1.61
C ASN A 86 -1.13 -13.24 0.96
N SER A 87 -2.30 -13.71 1.41
CA SER A 87 -3.61 -13.25 0.91
C SER A 87 -3.98 -11.83 1.35
N ILE A 88 -3.24 -11.29 2.33
CA ILE A 88 -3.50 -9.98 2.95
C ILE A 88 -3.00 -8.83 2.07
N TYR A 89 -1.94 -9.05 1.29
CA TYR A 89 -1.34 -8.05 0.42
C TYR A 89 -1.53 -8.42 -1.04
N LYS A 90 -1.97 -7.45 -1.85
CA LYS A 90 -2.19 -7.66 -3.29
C LYS A 90 -1.40 -6.63 -4.05
N THR A 91 -0.39 -7.07 -4.80
CA THR A 91 0.46 -6.17 -5.61
C THR A 91 0.04 -6.19 -7.07
N TYR A 92 -0.08 -5.00 -7.62
CA TYR A 92 -0.46 -4.75 -9.01
C TYR A 92 0.61 -3.88 -9.67
N VAL A 93 1.07 -4.32 -10.83
CA VAL A 93 2.00 -3.56 -11.67
C VAL A 93 1.22 -3.01 -12.87
N TYR A 94 1.31 -1.71 -13.07
CA TYR A 94 0.72 -1.01 -14.20
C TYR A 94 1.83 -0.49 -15.09
N VAL A 95 1.66 -0.67 -16.38
CA VAL A 95 2.52 -0.05 -17.38
C VAL A 95 1.71 1.01 -18.09
N LEU A 96 2.24 2.23 -18.07
CA LEU A 96 1.61 3.40 -18.65
C LEU A 96 1.94 3.46 -20.14
N LYS A 97 0.93 3.79 -20.94
CA LYS A 97 1.00 3.96 -22.38
C LYS A 97 1.99 5.05 -22.73
N LYS A 98 2.81 4.75 -23.72
CA LYS A 98 3.76 5.67 -24.33
C LYS A 98 3.02 6.82 -25.02
N GLY A 99 3.43 8.07 -24.77
CA GLY A 99 2.90 9.24 -25.46
C GLY A 99 3.45 9.43 -26.88
N SER A 100 4.60 8.82 -27.22
CA SER A 100 5.26 8.90 -28.52
C SER A 100 6.16 7.69 -28.75
N ASP A 101 6.22 7.12 -29.96
CA ASP A 101 6.88 5.84 -30.29
C ASP A 101 8.41 5.79 -30.04
N ASP A 102 9.05 6.90 -29.68
CA ASP A 102 10.53 7.03 -29.65
C ASP A 102 11.17 7.05 -28.25
N ASP A 103 10.38 7.03 -27.16
CA ASP A 103 10.91 7.02 -25.79
C ASP A 103 11.49 5.63 -25.38
N GLN A 104 12.74 5.57 -24.96
CA GLN A 104 13.37 4.35 -24.40
C GLN A 104 12.90 4.04 -22.97
N LEU A 105 11.97 4.85 -22.43
CA LEU A 105 11.48 4.79 -21.07
C LEU A 105 10.00 4.37 -21.04
N LEU A 106 9.70 3.28 -20.35
CA LEU A 106 8.34 2.83 -20.07
C LEU A 106 7.97 3.20 -18.63
N PRO A 107 6.99 4.08 -18.38
CA PRO A 107 6.60 4.41 -17.02
C PRO A 107 5.84 3.23 -16.38
N ILE A 108 6.27 2.86 -15.18
CA ILE A 108 5.73 1.76 -14.39
C ILE A 108 5.20 2.30 -13.06
N VAL A 109 4.01 1.86 -12.70
CA VAL A 109 3.39 2.11 -11.40
C VAL A 109 3.22 0.78 -10.69
N VAL A 110 3.67 0.69 -9.44
CA VAL A 110 3.44 -0.50 -8.60
C VAL A 110 2.54 -0.08 -7.44
N ARG A 111 1.35 -0.69 -7.34
CA ARG A 111 0.44 -0.53 -6.22
C ARG A 111 0.39 -1.79 -5.39
N THR A 112 0.68 -1.68 -4.10
CA THR A 112 0.45 -2.77 -3.14
C THR A 112 -0.68 -2.38 -2.21
N TYR A 113 -1.76 -3.13 -2.27
CA TYR A 113 -2.91 -2.96 -1.39
C TYR A 113 -2.67 -3.69 -0.07
N TYR A 114 -3.10 -3.05 1.01
CA TYR A 114 -3.19 -3.60 2.34
C TYR A 114 -4.59 -3.28 2.88
N ASN A 115 -5.20 -4.23 3.60
CA ASN A 115 -6.54 -4.06 4.17
C ASN A 115 -7.62 -3.73 3.10
N ASP A 116 -7.53 -4.41 1.94
CA ASP A 116 -8.39 -4.38 0.74
C ASP A 116 -8.67 -3.03 0.04
N THR A 117 -8.51 -1.91 0.73
CA THR A 117 -8.91 -0.57 0.27
C THR A 117 -7.78 0.45 0.31
N LYS A 118 -6.80 0.27 1.20
CA LYS A 118 -5.63 1.14 1.30
C LYS A 118 -4.52 0.59 0.41
N TYR A 119 -3.70 1.47 -0.13
CA TYR A 119 -2.56 1.07 -0.93
C TYR A 119 -1.40 2.04 -0.76
N VAL A 120 -0.21 1.52 -1.05
CA VAL A 120 0.96 2.32 -1.34
C VAL A 120 1.23 2.25 -2.84
N GLU A 121 1.75 3.33 -3.40
CA GLU A 121 2.01 3.45 -4.82
C GLU A 121 3.43 3.95 -5.04
N LEU A 122 4.14 3.28 -5.93
CA LEU A 122 5.49 3.63 -6.35
C LEU A 122 5.51 3.86 -7.85
N TYR A 123 6.34 4.81 -8.27
CA TYR A 123 6.50 5.22 -9.66
C TYR A 123 7.96 5.06 -10.07
N ASN A 124 8.19 4.50 -11.24
CA ASN A 124 9.53 4.50 -11.86
C ASN A 124 9.42 4.35 -13.38
N TYR A 125 10.57 4.34 -14.06
CA TYR A 125 10.68 4.08 -15.48
C TYR A 125 11.53 2.84 -15.72
N TYR A 126 11.08 1.98 -16.62
CA TYR A 126 11.85 0.88 -17.16
C TYR A 126 12.59 1.35 -18.41
N THR A 127 13.91 1.24 -18.39
CA THR A 127 14.78 1.58 -19.52
C THR A 127 14.94 0.37 -20.43
N ILE A 128 14.48 0.46 -21.67
CA ILE A 128 14.79 -0.56 -22.67
C ILE A 128 16.19 -0.24 -23.19
N THR A 129 17.22 -0.90 -22.68
CA THR A 129 18.55 -0.83 -23.29
C THR A 129 18.52 -1.56 -24.63
N SER A 130 18.51 -0.79 -25.72
CA SER A 130 18.77 -1.31 -27.06
C SER A 130 20.18 -1.89 -27.09
N ASN A 131 20.31 -3.21 -27.21
CA ASN A 131 21.57 -3.89 -27.49
C ASN A 131 21.69 -4.12 -29.00
#